data_AF-A0A966J762-F1
#
_entry.id   AF-A0A966J762-F1
#
_cell.length_a   1.000
_cell.length_b   1.000
_cell.length_c   1.000
_cell.angle_alpha   90.00
_cell.angle_beta   90.00
_cell.angle_gamma   90.00
#
_symmetry.space_group_name_H-M   'P 1'
#
loop_
_entity.id
_entity.type
_entity.pdbx_description
1 polymer ?
#
loop_
_entity_poly.entity_id
_entity_poly.type
_entity_poly.pdbx_seq_one_letter_code
_entity_poly.pdbx_strand_id
1 'polypeptide(L)' 'CATDWAPYAEQILGVLSAEPSLRNRSARDDGYADRPDYRPVTKFERRGLRLGHGVWDLVFERV' A
#
# COMPACT_ATOMS: atom_id res chain seq x y z
N CYS A 1 -3.02 4.92 0.31
CA CYS A 1 -3.35 4.34 1.64
C CYS A 1 -2.27 3.33 2.03
N ALA A 2 -2.25 2.86 3.27
CA ALA A 2 -1.31 1.83 3.74
C ALA A 2 -1.99 0.89 4.74
N THR A 3 -1.61 -0.39 4.76
CA THR A 3 -2.10 -1.39 5.71
C THR A 3 -1.01 -2.40 6.09
N ASP A 4 -1.08 -2.96 7.28
CA ASP A 4 -0.19 -4.00 7.82
C ASP A 4 -0.80 -5.41 7.76
N TRP A 5 -1.93 -5.57 7.06
CA TRP A 5 -2.64 -6.84 6.92
C TRP A 5 -2.77 -7.27 5.44
N ALA A 6 -2.03 -8.32 5.05
CA ALA A 6 -1.90 -8.72 3.64
C ALA A 6 -3.23 -9.03 2.92
N PRO A 7 -4.15 -9.85 3.47
CA PRO A 7 -5.46 -10.10 2.85
C PRO A 7 -6.27 -8.81 2.63
N TYR A 8 -6.14 -7.84 3.53
CA TYR A 8 -6.82 -6.57 3.36
C TYR A 8 -6.14 -5.70 2.29
N ALA A 9 -4.81 -5.75 2.19
CA ALA A 9 -4.07 -5.10 1.12
C ALA A 9 -4.50 -5.61 -0.27
N GLU A 10 -4.64 -6.93 -0.42
CA GLU A 10 -5.12 -7.57 -1.65
C GLU A 10 -6.55 -7.12 -2.00
N GLN A 11 -7.45 -7.06 -1.02
CA GLN A 11 -8.79 -6.55 -1.23
C GLN A 11 -8.79 -5.08 -1.68
N ILE A 12 -8.01 -4.21 -1.02
CA ILE A 12 -7.90 -2.80 -1.39
C ILE A 12 -7.37 -2.67 -2.82
N LEU A 13 -6.32 -3.41 -3.16
CA LEU A 13 -5.74 -3.42 -4.50
C LEU A 13 -6.80 -3.82 -5.55
N GLY A 14 -7.55 -4.89 -5.30
CA GLY A 14 -8.61 -5.35 -6.19
C GLY A 14 -9.73 -4.31 -6.39
N VAL A 15 -10.20 -3.69 -5.30
CA VAL A 15 -11.26 -2.67 -5.37
C VAL A 15 -10.78 -1.43 -6.12
N LEU A 16 -9.60 -0.90 -5.79
CA LEU A 16 -9.09 0.33 -6.41
C LEU A 16 -8.67 0.12 -7.87
N SER A 17 -8.17 -1.07 -8.22
CA SER A 17 -7.81 -1.39 -9.61
C SER A 17 -9.03 -1.63 -10.50
N ALA A 18 -10.18 -1.98 -9.92
CA ALA A 18 -11.44 -2.13 -10.65
C ALA A 18 -12.16 -0.80 -10.91
N GLU A 19 -11.74 0.29 -10.27
CA GLU A 19 -12.35 1.61 -10.41
C GLU A 19 -11.75 2.36 -11.63
N PRO A 20 -12.53 2.63 -12.70
CA PRO A 20 -12.00 3.21 -13.93
C PRO A 20 -11.45 4.64 -13.79
N SER A 21 -11.93 5.39 -12.80
CA SER A 21 -11.46 6.76 -12.52
C SER A 21 -10.16 6.81 -11.72
N LEU A 22 -9.59 5.66 -11.36
CA LEU A 22 -8.36 5.56 -10.59
C LEU A 22 -7.27 4.86 -11.40
N ARG A 23 -6.04 5.37 -11.29
CA ARG A 23 -4.84 4.77 -11.87
C ARG A 23 -3.85 4.42 -10.78
N ASN A 24 -3.42 3.15 -10.75
CA ASN A 24 -2.37 2.70 -9.83
C ASN A 24 -1.03 3.34 -10.23
N ARG A 25 -0.31 3.88 -9.23
CA ARG A 25 1.01 4.53 -9.38
C ARG A 25 2.17 3.65 -8.94
N SER A 26 1.91 2.40 -8.57
CA SER A 26 2.95 1.44 -8.26
C SER A 26 3.89 1.24 -9.46
N ALA A 27 5.20 1.21 -9.18
CA ALA A 27 6.24 0.85 -10.13
C ALA A 27 6.58 -0.66 -10.07
N ARG A 28 5.92 -1.42 -9.19
CA ARG A 28 6.19 -2.82 -8.91
C ARG A 28 5.15 -3.71 -9.58
N ASP A 29 5.57 -4.90 -10.01
CA ASP A 29 4.70 -5.88 -10.66
C ASP A 29 3.60 -6.42 -9.72
N ASP A 30 3.82 -6.33 -8.41
CA ASP A 30 2.85 -6.74 -7.38
C ASP A 30 1.73 -5.71 -7.13
N GLY A 31 1.80 -4.54 -7.78
CA GLY A 31 0.78 -3.49 -7.69
C GLY A 31 0.83 -2.67 -6.39
N TYR A 32 1.76 -2.95 -5.48
CA TYR A 32 1.96 -2.17 -4.25
C TYR A 32 3.03 -1.11 -4.48
N ALA A 33 2.85 0.08 -3.92
CA ALA A 33 3.84 1.14 -3.99
C ALA A 33 4.92 0.95 -2.93
N ASP A 34 6.14 1.42 -3.21
CA ASP A 34 7.11 1.63 -2.14
C ASP A 34 6.60 2.72 -1.18
N ARG A 35 7.03 2.65 0.08
CA ARG A 35 6.63 3.63 1.08
C ARG A 35 7.02 5.04 0.60
N PRO A 36 6.06 5.96 0.41
CA PRO A 36 6.37 7.31 -0.03
C PRO A 36 7.09 8.12 1.07
N ASP A 37 8.00 9.01 0.70
CA ASP A 37 8.76 9.85 1.64
C ASP A 37 7.87 10.77 2.49
N TYR A 38 6.71 11.17 1.96
CA TYR A 38 5.74 11.99 2.68
C TYR A 38 4.99 11.22 3.78
N ARG A 39 5.09 9.88 3.82
CA ARG A 39 4.40 9.06 4.82
C ARG A 39 5.33 8.82 6.03
N PRO A 40 5.09 9.49 7.17
CA PRO A 40 5.91 9.29 8.36
C PRO A 40 5.75 7.86 8.88
N VAL A 41 6.85 7.31 9.39
CA VAL A 41 6.87 5.97 9.97
C VAL A 41 6.27 6.00 11.37
N THR A 42 5.20 5.25 11.58
CA THR A 42 4.56 5.17 12.88
C THR A 42 5.36 4.28 13.85
N LYS A 43 5.06 4.39 15.15
CA LYS A 43 5.66 3.49 16.16
C LYS A 43 5.26 2.02 15.95
N PHE A 44 4.09 1.76 15.38
CA PHE A 44 3.58 0.41 15.11
C PHE A 44 4.36 -0.24 13.98
N GLU A 45 4.66 0.49 12.91
CA GLU A 45 5.47 -0.01 11.81
C GLU A 45 6.92 -0.29 12.21
N ARG A 46 7.52 0.56 13.06
CA ARG A 46 8.86 0.27 13.62
C ARG A 46 8.90 -1.01 14.46
N ARG A 47 7.79 -1.39 15.09
CA ARG A 47 7.66 -2.66 15.79
C ARG A 47 7.37 -3.80 14.79
N GLY A 48 6.50 -3.56 13.82
CA GLY A 48 6.14 -4.49 12.76
C GLY A 48 7.34 -4.92 11.92
N LEU A 49 8.10 -3.97 11.38
CA LEU A 49 9.31 -4.22 10.60
C LEU A 49 10.36 -5.04 11.39
N ARG A 50 10.46 -4.81 12.71
CA ARG A 50 11.38 -5.56 13.57
C ARG A 50 10.94 -7.00 13.82
N LEU A 51 9.64 -7.26 13.69
CA LEU A 51 9.01 -8.58 13.81
C LEU A 51 8.79 -9.25 12.45
N GLY A 52 9.23 -8.63 11.35
CA GLY A 52 9.04 -9.14 9.98
C GLY A 52 7.63 -8.95 9.43
N HIS A 53 6.78 -8.12 10.06
CA HIS A 53 5.48 -7.74 9.51
C HIS A 53 5.69 -6.74 8.36
N GLY A 54 5.19 -7.12 7.18
CA GLY A 54 5.15 -6.25 6.00
C GLY A 54 4.13 -5.12 6.18
N VAL A 55 4.37 -4.01 5.48
CA VAL A 55 3.41 -2.93 5.31
C VAL A 55 3.22 -2.76 3.81
N TRP A 56 1.96 -2.74 3.38
CA TRP A 56 1.57 -2.56 1.99
C TRP A 56 1.10 -1.13 1.80
N ASP A 57 1.85 -0.37 1.04
CA ASP A 57 1.49 0.97 0.61
C ASP A 57 0.81 0.88 -0.77
N LEU A 58 -0.30 1.60 -0.95
CA LEU A 58 -1.03 1.68 -2.22
C LEU A 58 -1.21 3.16 -2.58
N VAL A 59 -0.76 3.53 -3.78
CA VAL A 59 -0.87 4.92 -4.27
C VAL A 59 -1.65 4.90 -5.57
N PHE A 60 -2.80 5.56 -5.57
CA PHE A 60 -3.66 5.73 -6.73
C PHE A 60 -3.84 7.22 -6.99
N GLU A 61 -3.85 7.60 -8.26
CA GLU A 61 -4.22 8.93 -8.70
C GLU A 61 -5.58 8.89 -9.39
N ARG A 62 -6.33 9.99 -9.29
CA ARG A 62 -7.56 10.15 -10.08
C ARG A 62 -7.21 10.57 -11.49
N VAL A 63 -7.84 9.95 -12.47
CA VAL A 63 -7.79 10.30 -13.90
C VAL A 63 -9.06 11.00 -14.36
#